data_AF-A0A6C0KIL4-F1
#
_entry.id   AF-A0A6C0KIL4-F1
#
_cell.length_a   1.000
_cell.length_b   1.000
_cell.length_c   1.000
_cell.angle_alpha   90.00
_cell.angle_beta   90.00
_cell.angle_gamma   90.00
#
_symmetry.space_group_name_H-M   'P 1'
#
loop_
_entity.id
_entity.type
_entity.pdbx_description
1 polymer ?
#
loop_
_entity_poly.entity_id
_entity_poly.type
_entity_poly.pdbx_seq_one_letter_code
_entity_poly.pdbx_strand_id
1 'polypeptide(L)'
;MKKRKKKPKDKIRKSVFEPKTRGNFIVVKTSLKSVLKDYETNFPIVNNLVLECNEIVIRTYQFIRLFILHKYYKNETIPKLDKDTILYFIRVGGIRDKRGKTATNKVFEKELIDFYKTEYQPCINKPKYNLKNKSYITPYLAQQIQTSFNNNLKEHFITRMRRFMNVMKPDDDMDKKDFNKIKNLILLDKMDKIPENYKLWSENIKNNYLPKEYEKCYGYDVKVRPEKYLFYTIKMNETIEKLNNAIRNNNDLTEEDKRCKIKKLFQPIPLRNTIIPSYITIDTNVILSLFKNKGESQMNKKTKKY
;
A
#
# COMPACT_ATOMS: atom_id res chain seq x y z
N MET A 1 50.63 -29.33 10.88
CA MET A 1 49.84 -28.98 9.67
C MET A 1 48.77 -30.05 9.40
N LYS A 2 47.48 -29.79 9.64
CA LYS A 2 46.39 -30.69 9.23
C LYS A 2 45.89 -30.29 7.83
N LYS A 3 46.09 -31.15 6.84
CA LYS A 3 45.60 -30.96 5.46
C LYS A 3 44.06 -30.91 5.47
N ARG A 4 43.48 -29.78 5.04
CA ARG A 4 42.04 -29.64 4.76
C ARG A 4 41.64 -30.62 3.65
N LYS A 5 40.67 -31.52 3.90
CA LYS A 5 40.03 -32.34 2.86
C LYS A 5 39.34 -31.40 1.84
N LYS A 6 39.73 -31.48 0.57
CA LYS A 6 39.03 -30.80 -0.54
C LYS A 6 37.62 -31.39 -0.67
N LYS A 7 36.60 -30.54 -0.70
CA LYS A 7 35.22 -30.94 -1.03
C LYS A 7 35.17 -31.46 -2.47
N PRO A 8 34.35 -32.49 -2.78
CA PRO A 8 34.17 -32.94 -4.15
C PRO A 8 33.61 -31.79 -5.00
N LYS A 9 34.21 -31.54 -6.16
CA LYS A 9 33.62 -30.70 -7.20
C LYS A 9 32.46 -31.48 -7.86
N ASP A 10 31.44 -30.72 -8.22
CA ASP A 10 30.37 -31.05 -9.16
C ASP A 10 29.24 -31.98 -8.70
N LYS A 11 28.26 -31.35 -8.02
CA LYS A 11 26.87 -31.50 -8.45
C LYS A 11 26.40 -30.13 -8.93
N ILE A 12 26.37 -29.92 -10.24
CA ILE A 12 25.64 -28.82 -10.86
C ILE A 12 24.19 -28.94 -10.36
N ARG A 13 23.80 -28.07 -9.41
CA ARG A 13 22.39 -27.94 -9.02
C ARG A 13 21.68 -27.40 -10.25
N LYS A 14 21.06 -28.29 -11.04
CA LYS A 14 20.11 -27.86 -12.08
C LYS A 14 19.08 -26.98 -11.37
N SER A 15 19.00 -25.72 -11.82
CA SER A 15 17.97 -24.79 -11.39
C SER A 15 16.61 -25.47 -11.54
N VAL A 16 15.77 -25.43 -10.50
CA VAL A 16 14.37 -25.89 -10.56
C VAL A 16 13.54 -24.99 -11.50
N PHE A 17 14.07 -23.82 -11.85
CA PHE A 17 13.50 -22.93 -12.84
C PHE A 17 14.09 -23.22 -14.21
N GLU A 18 13.23 -23.61 -15.14
CA GLU A 18 13.57 -23.62 -16.57
C GLU A 18 13.91 -22.19 -17.01
N PRO A 19 15.01 -21.99 -17.76
CA PRO A 19 15.27 -20.70 -18.39
C PRO A 19 14.13 -20.40 -19.35
N LYS A 20 13.35 -19.35 -19.07
CA LYS A 20 12.32 -18.86 -19.99
C LYS A 20 12.95 -18.66 -21.38
N THR A 21 12.35 -19.25 -22.41
CA THR A 21 12.63 -18.92 -23.81
C THR A 21 12.63 -17.40 -23.95
N ARG A 22 13.74 -16.81 -24.40
CA ARG A 22 13.83 -15.36 -24.63
C ARG A 22 12.71 -14.99 -25.58
N GLY A 23 11.71 -14.25 -25.09
CA GLY A 23 10.66 -13.72 -25.95
C GLY A 23 11.27 -12.79 -27.01
N ASN A 24 10.61 -12.64 -28.15
CA ASN A 24 11.05 -11.79 -29.27
C ASN A 24 11.06 -10.28 -28.98
N PHE A 25 10.91 -9.87 -27.72
CA PHE A 25 10.86 -8.47 -27.30
C PHE A 25 12.13 -8.09 -26.55
N ILE A 26 12.77 -7.01 -27.01
CA ILE A 26 13.90 -6.39 -26.32
C ILE A 26 13.40 -5.17 -25.56
N VAL A 27 13.72 -5.10 -24.27
CA VAL A 27 13.46 -3.92 -23.44
C VAL A 27 14.67 -3.02 -23.52
N VAL A 28 14.51 -1.84 -24.12
CA VAL A 28 15.57 -0.83 -24.22
C VAL A 28 15.28 0.30 -23.24
N LYS A 29 16.22 0.57 -22.31
CA LYS A 29 16.16 1.75 -21.45
C LYS A 29 16.81 2.91 -22.18
N THR A 30 16.07 3.99 -22.39
CA THR A 30 16.58 5.19 -23.06
C THR A 30 15.95 6.45 -22.48
N SER A 31 16.52 7.61 -22.81
CA SER A 31 15.97 8.91 -22.40
C SER A 31 14.70 9.25 -23.18
N LEU A 32 13.76 9.94 -22.56
CA LEU A 32 12.55 10.41 -23.25
C LEU A 32 12.91 11.32 -24.45
N LYS A 33 13.97 12.13 -24.32
CA LYS A 33 14.50 12.99 -25.39
C LYS A 33 14.88 12.22 -26.66
N SER A 34 15.38 11.00 -26.53
CA SER A 34 15.78 10.18 -27.68
C SER A 34 14.60 9.59 -28.48
N VAL A 35 13.41 9.50 -27.88
CA VAL A 35 12.24 8.85 -28.48
C VAL A 35 11.09 9.82 -28.78
N LEU A 36 11.08 10.98 -28.14
CA LEU A 36 10.02 11.96 -28.28
C LEU A 36 10.32 12.90 -29.45
N LYS A 37 9.56 12.75 -30.54
CA LYS A 37 9.58 13.68 -31.66
C LYS A 37 9.16 15.09 -31.20
N ASP A 38 9.74 16.13 -31.80
CA ASP A 38 9.43 17.55 -31.51
C ASP A 38 9.45 17.83 -29.99
N TYR A 39 10.59 17.49 -29.38
CA TYR A 39 10.75 17.42 -27.92
C TYR A 39 10.23 18.67 -27.21
N GLU A 40 10.63 19.86 -27.66
CA GLU A 40 10.23 21.13 -27.03
C GLU A 40 8.70 21.35 -27.00
N THR A 41 7.98 20.80 -27.97
CA THR A 41 6.51 20.88 -28.03
C THR A 41 5.85 19.77 -27.21
N ASN A 42 6.35 18.54 -27.31
CA ASN A 42 5.67 17.37 -26.75
C ASN A 42 6.08 17.04 -25.31
N PHE A 43 7.29 17.40 -24.89
CA PHE A 43 7.78 17.16 -23.55
C PHE A 43 6.92 17.85 -22.47
N PRO A 44 6.54 19.14 -22.60
CA PRO A 44 5.68 19.81 -21.62
C PRO A 44 4.34 19.08 -21.42
N ILE A 45 3.77 18.50 -22.47
CA ILE A 45 2.50 17.76 -22.42
C ILE A 45 2.65 16.47 -21.60
N VAL A 46 3.71 15.70 -21.87
CA VAL A 46 4.02 14.47 -21.12
C VAL A 46 4.38 14.79 -19.68
N ASN A 47 5.19 15.83 -19.45
CA ASN A 47 5.59 16.25 -18.11
C ASN A 47 4.38 16.72 -17.29
N ASN A 48 3.46 17.47 -17.89
CA ASN A 48 2.22 17.85 -17.20
C ASN A 48 1.37 16.63 -16.84
N LEU A 49 1.24 15.64 -17.74
CA LEU A 49 0.56 14.38 -17.42
C LEU A 49 1.21 13.67 -16.21
N VAL A 50 2.54 13.64 -16.13
CA VAL A 50 3.28 13.06 -14.99
C VAL A 50 2.93 13.78 -13.69
N LEU A 51 2.94 15.11 -13.69
CA LEU A 51 2.58 15.93 -12.52
C LEU A 51 1.14 15.69 -12.08
N GLU A 52 0.18 15.69 -13.02
CA GLU A 52 -1.23 15.42 -12.73
C GLU A 52 -1.43 14.00 -12.18
N CYS A 53 -0.76 12.99 -12.74
CA CYS A 53 -0.83 11.62 -12.24
C CYS A 53 -0.31 11.52 -10.81
N ASN A 54 0.77 12.23 -10.48
CA ASN A 54 1.30 12.25 -9.12
C ASN A 54 0.32 12.90 -8.14
N GLU A 55 -0.33 14.01 -8.53
CA GLU A 55 -1.37 14.65 -7.73
C GLU A 55 -2.56 13.71 -7.48
N ILE A 56 -3.05 13.04 -8.54
CA ILE A 56 -4.12 12.05 -8.45
C ILE A 56 -3.76 10.97 -7.43
N VAL A 57 -2.55 10.41 -7.51
CA VAL A 57 -2.11 9.34 -6.59
C VAL A 57 -2.05 9.84 -5.15
N ILE A 58 -1.41 10.99 -4.89
CA ILE A 58 -1.27 11.54 -3.53
C ILE A 58 -2.64 11.79 -2.90
N ARG A 59 -3.53 12.49 -3.63
CA ARG A 59 -4.86 12.83 -3.13
C ARG A 59 -5.73 11.59 -2.94
N THR A 60 -5.62 10.62 -3.83
CA THR A 60 -6.34 9.34 -3.69
C THR A 60 -5.89 8.58 -2.44
N TYR A 61 -4.58 8.53 -2.15
CA TYR A 61 -4.08 7.93 -0.92
C TYR A 61 -4.61 8.62 0.35
N GLN A 62 -4.59 9.95 0.37
CA GLN A 62 -5.14 10.73 1.49
C GLN A 62 -6.64 10.49 1.66
N PHE A 63 -7.38 10.44 0.55
CA PHE A 63 -8.82 10.20 0.57
C PHE A 63 -9.17 8.80 1.10
N ILE A 64 -8.50 7.78 0.59
CA ILE A 64 -8.62 6.40 1.08
C ILE A 64 -8.27 6.32 2.57
N ARG A 65 -7.20 7.00 3.01
CA ARG A 65 -6.78 7.02 4.41
C ARG A 65 -7.85 7.59 5.33
N LEU A 66 -8.42 8.74 4.98
CA LEU A 66 -9.46 9.35 5.79
C LEU A 66 -10.72 8.47 5.84
N PHE A 67 -11.14 7.91 4.70
CA PHE A 67 -12.30 7.03 4.62
C PHE A 67 -12.15 5.77 5.49
N ILE A 68 -10.98 5.12 5.44
CA ILE A 68 -10.73 3.91 6.24
C ILE A 68 -10.76 4.22 7.73
N LEU A 69 -10.18 5.35 8.15
CA LEU A 69 -10.23 5.78 9.55
C LEU A 69 -11.66 6.07 9.99
N HIS A 70 -12.45 6.77 9.16
CA HIS A 70 -13.86 7.03 9.43
C HIS A 70 -14.65 5.74 9.62
N LYS A 71 -14.48 4.76 8.72
CA LYS A 71 -15.09 3.43 8.83
C LYS A 71 -14.66 2.70 10.09
N TYR A 72 -13.36 2.72 10.40
CA TYR A 72 -12.79 2.08 11.57
C TYR A 72 -13.41 2.60 12.87
N TYR A 73 -13.47 3.92 13.06
CA TYR A 73 -14.01 4.52 14.28
C TYR A 73 -15.53 4.39 14.42
N LYS A 74 -16.25 4.18 13.31
CA LYS A 74 -17.68 3.86 13.32
C LYS A 74 -17.96 2.36 13.48
N ASN A 75 -16.94 1.52 13.64
CA ASN A 75 -17.04 0.06 13.64
C ASN A 75 -17.75 -0.49 12.38
N GLU A 76 -17.59 0.20 11.25
CA GLU A 76 -18.14 -0.20 9.97
C GLU A 76 -17.12 -1.05 9.18
N THR A 77 -17.62 -1.81 8.21
CA THR A 77 -16.76 -2.66 7.39
C THR A 77 -15.84 -1.80 6.51
N ILE A 78 -14.53 -2.03 6.61
CA ILE A 78 -13.53 -1.41 5.75
C ILE A 78 -13.62 -2.07 4.35
N PRO A 79 -13.78 -1.29 3.26
CA PRO A 79 -13.89 -1.88 1.93
C PRO A 79 -12.59 -2.54 1.50
N LYS A 80 -12.70 -3.56 0.65
CA LYS A 80 -11.54 -4.18 0.01
C LYS A 80 -10.86 -3.17 -0.91
N LEU A 81 -9.57 -2.93 -0.74
CA LEU A 81 -8.81 -1.99 -1.58
C LEU A 81 -8.30 -2.67 -2.86
N ASP A 82 -9.22 -3.24 -3.64
CA ASP A 82 -8.91 -3.71 -4.98
C ASP A 82 -8.87 -2.56 -6.00
N LYS A 83 -8.40 -2.88 -7.21
CA LYS A 83 -8.28 -1.92 -8.32
C LYS A 83 -9.59 -1.17 -8.58
N ASP A 84 -10.72 -1.88 -8.58
CA ASP A 84 -12.02 -1.30 -8.90
C ASP A 84 -12.48 -0.35 -7.80
N THR A 85 -12.33 -0.74 -6.54
CA THR A 85 -12.61 0.12 -5.39
C THR A 85 -11.75 1.39 -5.43
N ILE A 86 -10.45 1.26 -5.71
CA ILE A 86 -9.55 2.42 -5.84
C ILE A 86 -9.96 3.32 -7.01
N LEU A 87 -10.46 2.76 -8.12
CA LEU A 87 -11.00 3.55 -9.22
C LEU A 87 -12.22 4.38 -8.82
N TYR A 88 -13.06 3.92 -7.88
CA TYR A 88 -14.13 4.75 -7.33
C TYR A 88 -13.57 5.96 -6.58
N PHE A 89 -12.56 5.76 -5.71
CA PHE A 89 -11.89 6.87 -5.02
C PHE A 89 -11.29 7.89 -6.00
N ILE A 90 -10.63 7.41 -7.06
CA ILE A 90 -10.08 8.29 -8.11
C ILE A 90 -11.20 9.08 -8.80
N ARG A 91 -12.29 8.41 -9.18
CA ARG A 91 -13.42 9.04 -9.88
C ARG A 91 -14.08 10.12 -9.04
N VAL A 92 -14.30 9.86 -7.75
CA VAL A 92 -14.95 10.82 -6.85
C VAL A 92 -14.09 12.05 -6.62
N GLY A 93 -12.78 11.87 -6.49
CA GLY A 93 -11.83 12.98 -6.32
C GLY A 93 -11.59 13.84 -7.57
N GLY A 94 -12.10 13.40 -8.73
CA GLY A 94 -11.81 14.03 -10.02
C GLY A 94 -13.03 14.60 -10.75
N ILE A 95 -12.75 15.54 -11.65
CA ILE A 95 -13.71 16.07 -12.63
C ILE A 95 -13.55 15.27 -13.92
N ARG A 96 -14.64 14.68 -14.40
CA ARG A 96 -14.68 13.89 -15.64
C ARG A 96 -15.86 14.29 -16.50
N ASP A 97 -15.80 13.85 -17.76
CA ASP A 97 -16.93 13.92 -18.67
C ASP A 97 -18.03 12.92 -18.24
N LYS A 98 -19.29 13.19 -18.60
CA LYS A 98 -20.43 12.29 -18.40
C LYS A 98 -20.39 11.09 -19.36
N ARG A 99 -19.55 11.15 -20.40
CA ARG A 99 -19.32 10.07 -21.36
C ARG A 99 -18.54 8.91 -20.74
N GLY A 100 -18.95 7.68 -21.04
CA GLY A 100 -18.25 6.45 -20.65
C GLY A 100 -19.04 5.56 -19.67
N LYS A 101 -18.36 4.53 -19.14
CA LYS A 101 -18.98 3.51 -18.29
C LYS A 101 -19.43 4.09 -16.95
N THR A 102 -20.71 3.90 -16.62
CA THR A 102 -21.30 4.27 -15.32
C THR A 102 -20.80 3.37 -14.20
N ALA A 103 -20.96 3.78 -12.95
CA ALA A 103 -20.69 2.90 -11.81
C ALA A 103 -21.62 1.69 -11.83
N THR A 104 -21.05 0.51 -11.58
CA THR A 104 -21.84 -0.70 -11.30
C THR A 104 -22.42 -0.65 -9.89
N ASN A 105 -21.61 -0.24 -8.91
CA ASN A 105 -22.04 -0.10 -7.51
C ASN A 105 -22.40 1.37 -7.22
N LYS A 106 -23.67 1.72 -7.48
CA LYS A 106 -24.18 3.08 -7.26
C LYS A 106 -24.27 3.46 -5.78
N VAL A 107 -24.48 2.49 -4.89
CA VAL A 107 -24.57 2.71 -3.44
C VAL A 107 -23.22 3.17 -2.89
N PHE A 108 -22.16 2.43 -3.21
CA PHE A 108 -20.80 2.78 -2.81
C PHE A 108 -20.31 4.08 -3.46
N GLU A 109 -20.66 4.33 -4.73
CA GLU A 109 -20.34 5.62 -5.36
C GLU A 109 -21.01 6.80 -4.64
N LYS A 110 -22.30 6.67 -4.29
CA LYS A 110 -23.03 7.70 -3.55
C LYS A 110 -22.40 7.95 -2.18
N GLU A 111 -22.12 6.90 -1.43
CA GLU A 111 -21.45 6.98 -0.14
C GLU A 111 -20.11 7.73 -0.23
N LEU A 112 -19.26 7.39 -1.20
CA LEU A 112 -17.99 8.07 -1.39
C LEU A 112 -18.17 9.54 -1.80
N ILE A 113 -19.17 9.86 -2.62
CA ILE A 113 -19.47 11.25 -3.01
C ILE A 113 -19.90 12.07 -1.80
N ASP A 114 -20.77 11.51 -0.96
CA ASP A 114 -21.28 12.19 0.22
C ASP A 114 -20.13 12.41 1.21
N PHE A 115 -19.37 11.35 1.52
CA PHE A 115 -18.18 11.43 2.37
C PHE A 115 -17.12 12.40 1.81
N TYR A 116 -16.92 12.43 0.49
CA TYR A 116 -15.99 13.39 -0.13
C TYR A 116 -16.39 14.83 0.19
N LYS A 117 -17.68 15.16 0.05
CA LYS A 117 -18.18 16.53 0.26
C LYS A 117 -18.16 16.93 1.73
N THR A 118 -18.58 16.03 2.61
CA THR A 118 -18.77 16.35 4.04
C THR A 118 -17.48 16.26 4.85
N GLU A 119 -16.60 15.31 4.54
CA GLU A 119 -15.43 15.01 5.39
C GLU A 119 -14.10 15.37 4.69
N TYR A 120 -13.91 14.96 3.43
CA TYR A 120 -12.59 15.07 2.79
C TYR A 120 -12.30 16.43 2.15
N GLN A 121 -13.27 16.98 1.41
CA GLN A 121 -13.12 18.25 0.69
C GLN A 121 -12.79 19.43 1.64
N PRO A 122 -13.42 19.55 2.83
CA PRO A 122 -13.07 20.60 3.79
C PRO A 122 -11.61 20.55 4.25
N CYS A 123 -10.98 19.36 4.27
CA CYS A 123 -9.60 19.22 4.75
C CYS A 123 -8.52 19.63 3.74
N ILE A 124 -8.79 19.60 2.43
CA ILE A 124 -7.73 19.70 1.40
C ILE A 124 -7.58 21.09 0.78
N ASN A 125 -8.56 21.98 0.99
CA ASN A 125 -8.65 23.33 0.41
C ASN A 125 -8.18 23.41 -1.07
N LYS A 126 -8.53 22.39 -1.88
CA LYS A 126 -8.15 22.26 -3.29
C LYS A 126 -9.33 21.76 -4.12
N PRO A 127 -9.52 22.27 -5.34
CA PRO A 127 -10.55 21.77 -6.24
C PRO A 127 -10.26 20.32 -6.64
N LYS A 128 -11.26 19.60 -7.14
CA LYS A 128 -11.08 18.26 -7.73
C LYS A 128 -10.05 18.28 -8.87
N TYR A 129 -9.26 17.23 -9.00
CA TYR A 129 -8.28 17.12 -10.09
C TYR A 129 -8.97 16.79 -11.43
N ASN A 130 -8.31 17.12 -12.53
CA ASN A 130 -8.87 16.91 -13.86
C ASN A 130 -8.62 15.49 -14.39
N LEU A 131 -9.68 14.72 -14.63
CA LEU A 131 -9.63 13.38 -15.24
C LEU A 131 -9.98 13.36 -16.73
N LYS A 132 -10.20 14.51 -17.37
CA LYS A 132 -10.42 14.57 -18.82
C LYS A 132 -9.21 13.96 -19.55
N ASN A 133 -9.49 13.08 -20.52
CA ASN A 133 -8.50 12.33 -21.31
C ASN A 133 -7.56 11.42 -20.49
N LYS A 134 -7.94 11.04 -19.26
CA LYS A 134 -7.14 10.18 -18.37
C LYS A 134 -7.74 8.81 -18.11
N SER A 135 -8.79 8.42 -18.85
CA SER A 135 -9.48 7.14 -18.67
C SER A 135 -8.58 5.91 -18.82
N TYR A 136 -7.54 6.01 -19.66
CA TYR A 136 -6.58 4.91 -19.87
C TYR A 136 -5.44 4.90 -18.85
N ILE A 137 -5.09 6.04 -18.24
CA ILE A 137 -4.02 6.10 -17.23
C ILE A 137 -4.52 5.76 -15.83
N THR A 138 -5.75 6.11 -15.47
CA THR A 138 -6.30 5.87 -14.12
C THR A 138 -6.33 4.40 -13.69
N PRO A 139 -6.58 3.40 -14.57
CA PRO A 139 -6.48 2.00 -14.20
C PRO A 139 -5.05 1.57 -13.83
N TYR A 140 -4.03 2.13 -14.48
CA TYR A 140 -2.63 1.89 -14.11
C TYR A 140 -2.32 2.50 -12.74
N LEU A 141 -2.77 3.73 -12.49
CA LEU A 141 -2.59 4.38 -11.18
C LEU A 141 -3.28 3.59 -10.06
N ALA A 142 -4.51 3.11 -10.30
CA ALA A 142 -5.23 2.27 -9.34
C ALA A 142 -4.50 0.95 -9.04
N GLN A 143 -3.96 0.30 -10.08
CA GLN A 143 -3.17 -0.92 -9.92
C GLN A 143 -1.89 -0.67 -9.12
N GLN A 144 -1.20 0.44 -9.37
CA GLN A 144 -0.02 0.84 -8.61
C GLN A 144 -0.37 1.06 -7.13
N ILE A 145 -1.46 1.78 -6.85
CA ILE A 145 -1.94 2.01 -5.47
C ILE A 145 -2.27 0.69 -4.78
N GLN A 146 -3.05 -0.20 -5.42
CA GLN A 146 -3.39 -1.52 -4.88
C GLN A 146 -2.13 -2.33 -4.54
N THR A 147 -1.16 -2.34 -5.45
CA THR A 147 0.09 -3.06 -5.29
C THR A 147 0.88 -2.53 -4.10
N SER A 148 0.99 -1.20 -3.97
CA SER A 148 1.65 -0.56 -2.83
C SER A 148 0.95 -0.87 -1.50
N PHE A 149 -0.39 -0.89 -1.45
CA PHE A 149 -1.15 -1.29 -0.26
C PHE A 149 -0.83 -2.72 0.16
N ASN A 150 -0.93 -3.66 -0.79
CA ASN A 150 -0.65 -5.06 -0.54
C ASN A 150 0.81 -5.25 -0.07
N ASN A 151 1.77 -4.65 -0.77
CA ASN A 151 3.18 -4.75 -0.39
C ASN A 151 3.47 -4.15 0.99
N ASN A 152 2.84 -3.03 1.34
CA ASN A 152 3.00 -2.42 2.66
C ASN A 152 2.60 -3.37 3.79
N LEU A 153 1.52 -4.12 3.62
CA LEU A 153 1.06 -5.10 4.62
C LEU A 153 1.93 -6.37 4.57
N LYS A 154 2.17 -6.91 3.38
CA LYS A 154 3.01 -8.10 3.17
C LYS A 154 4.41 -7.95 3.77
N GLU A 155 5.06 -6.82 3.56
CA GLU A 155 6.45 -6.61 3.99
C GLU A 155 6.58 -6.17 5.44
N HIS A 156 5.58 -5.49 5.99
CA HIS A 156 5.76 -4.82 7.27
C HIS A 156 4.85 -5.31 8.39
N PHE A 157 3.74 -6.01 8.13
CA PHE A 157 2.81 -6.39 9.19
C PHE A 157 3.49 -7.20 10.30
N ILE A 158 4.22 -8.27 9.96
CA ILE A 158 4.89 -9.13 10.96
C ILE A 158 5.91 -8.33 11.77
N THR A 159 6.67 -7.45 11.13
CA THR A 159 7.63 -6.57 11.81
C THR A 159 6.93 -5.56 12.72
N ARG A 160 5.80 -4.99 12.29
CA ARG A 160 4.96 -4.10 13.10
C ARG A 160 4.39 -4.83 14.31
N MET A 161 3.87 -6.05 14.12
CA MET A 161 3.35 -6.89 15.19
C MET A 161 4.42 -7.21 16.24
N ARG A 162 5.65 -7.55 15.82
CA ARG A 162 6.79 -7.74 16.73
C ARG A 162 7.14 -6.47 17.51
N ARG A 163 7.15 -5.31 16.84
CA ARG A 163 7.40 -4.02 17.48
C ARG A 163 6.28 -3.66 18.45
N PHE A 164 5.05 -3.96 18.11
CA PHE A 164 3.90 -3.77 18.99
C PHE A 164 4.00 -4.64 20.24
N MET A 165 4.34 -5.92 20.10
CA MET A 165 4.61 -6.80 21.25
C MET A 165 5.72 -6.27 22.14
N ASN A 166 6.77 -5.64 21.59
CA ASN A 166 7.79 -4.97 22.40
C ASN A 166 7.26 -3.74 23.16
N VAL A 167 6.27 -3.03 22.62
CA VAL A 167 5.63 -1.90 23.32
C VAL A 167 4.71 -2.41 24.43
N MET A 168 4.01 -3.52 24.17
CA MET A 168 3.08 -4.15 25.11
C MET A 168 3.76 -5.20 26.01
N LYS A 169 5.09 -5.15 26.16
CA LYS A 169 5.86 -6.18 26.90
C LYS A 169 5.32 -6.27 28.34
N PRO A 170 5.06 -7.47 28.88
CA PRO A 170 4.49 -7.61 30.23
C PRO A 170 5.51 -7.37 31.35
N ASP A 171 6.80 -7.55 31.06
CA ASP A 171 7.89 -7.47 32.04
C ASP A 171 9.15 -6.89 31.35
N ASP A 172 9.68 -5.80 31.89
CA ASP A 172 10.86 -5.11 31.36
C ASP A 172 12.15 -5.93 31.51
N ASP A 173 12.25 -6.80 32.53
CA ASP A 173 13.44 -7.59 32.84
C ASP A 173 13.54 -8.91 32.07
N MET A 174 12.48 -9.29 31.35
CA MET A 174 12.47 -10.52 30.56
C MET A 174 13.61 -10.56 29.53
N ASP A 175 14.34 -11.68 29.50
CA ASP A 175 15.41 -11.94 28.54
C ASP A 175 14.95 -11.77 27.09
N LYS A 176 15.78 -11.11 26.28
CA LYS A 176 15.46 -10.74 24.91
C LYS A 176 15.30 -11.96 24.00
N LYS A 177 16.07 -13.02 24.22
CA LYS A 177 16.03 -14.25 23.41
C LYS A 177 14.76 -15.02 23.72
N ASP A 178 14.40 -15.14 24.99
CA ASP A 178 13.16 -15.78 25.42
C ASP A 178 11.92 -15.02 24.94
N PHE A 179 11.93 -13.69 25.05
CA PHE A 179 10.83 -12.89 24.53
C PHE A 179 10.70 -13.00 22.99
N ASN A 180 11.82 -13.08 22.28
CA ASN A 180 11.79 -13.35 20.83
C ASN A 180 11.21 -14.72 20.50
N LYS A 181 11.46 -15.74 21.34
CA LYS A 181 10.87 -17.07 21.19
C LYS A 181 9.36 -17.02 21.41
N ILE A 182 8.88 -16.33 22.45
CA ILE A 182 7.43 -16.16 22.72
C ILE A 182 6.74 -15.47 21.54
N LYS A 183 7.29 -14.35 21.04
CA LYS A 183 6.76 -13.65 19.86
C LYS A 183 6.65 -14.57 18.64
N ASN A 184 7.63 -15.46 18.43
CA ASN A 184 7.57 -16.44 17.35
C ASN A 184 6.46 -17.48 17.57
N LEU A 185 6.27 -17.95 18.79
CA LEU A 185 5.22 -18.92 19.13
C LEU A 185 3.83 -18.33 18.87
N ILE A 186 3.58 -17.08 19.27
CA ILE A 186 2.32 -16.37 18.97
C ILE A 186 2.09 -16.28 17.45
N LEU A 187 3.11 -15.87 16.69
CA LEU A 187 3.00 -15.71 15.23
C LEU A 187 2.89 -17.04 14.45
N LEU A 188 3.27 -18.16 15.08
CA LEU A 188 3.11 -19.51 14.56
C LEU A 188 1.87 -20.22 15.12
N ASP A 189 1.10 -19.53 15.97
CA ASP A 189 -0.04 -20.06 16.72
C ASP A 189 0.26 -21.34 17.52
N LYS A 190 1.42 -21.39 18.18
CA LYS A 190 1.85 -22.49 19.05
C LYS A 190 1.71 -22.08 20.51
N MET A 191 0.47 -21.78 20.89
CA MET A 191 0.11 -21.27 22.21
C MET A 191 0.39 -22.27 23.33
N ASP A 192 0.33 -23.57 23.02
CA ASP A 192 0.65 -24.70 23.89
C ASP A 192 2.10 -24.69 24.41
N LYS A 193 3.01 -24.02 23.70
CA LYS A 193 4.45 -23.98 24.03
C LYS A 193 4.87 -22.71 24.76
N ILE A 194 3.92 -21.83 25.05
CA ILE A 194 4.17 -20.57 25.74
C ILE A 194 4.19 -20.85 27.26
N PRO A 195 5.20 -20.36 27.99
CA PRO A 195 5.22 -20.47 29.45
C PRO A 195 3.97 -19.88 30.10
N GLU A 196 3.48 -20.52 31.17
CA GLU A 196 2.17 -20.20 31.77
C GLU A 196 2.06 -18.72 32.21
N ASN A 197 3.14 -18.15 32.74
CA ASN A 197 3.21 -16.74 33.14
C ASN A 197 2.99 -15.75 31.99
N TYR A 198 3.14 -16.15 30.73
CA TYR A 198 2.93 -15.30 29.55
C TYR A 198 1.73 -15.71 28.71
N LYS A 199 1.01 -16.76 29.12
CA LYS A 199 -0.09 -17.32 28.33
C LYS A 199 -1.26 -16.35 28.20
N LEU A 200 -1.71 -15.76 29.30
CA LEU A 200 -2.79 -14.77 29.31
C LEU A 200 -2.47 -13.55 28.42
N TRP A 201 -1.26 -13.01 28.55
CA TRP A 201 -0.80 -11.90 27.71
C TRP A 201 -0.77 -12.30 26.22
N SER A 202 -0.25 -13.49 25.92
CA SER A 202 -0.14 -14.00 24.56
C SER A 202 -1.52 -14.24 23.92
N GLU A 203 -2.47 -14.77 24.69
CA GLU A 203 -3.86 -14.96 24.27
C GLU A 203 -4.54 -13.61 24.00
N ASN A 204 -4.32 -12.62 24.86
CA ASN A 204 -4.79 -11.26 24.62
C ASN A 204 -4.24 -10.69 23.31
N ILE A 205 -2.93 -10.84 23.05
CA ILE A 205 -2.31 -10.43 21.79
C ILE A 205 -2.97 -11.11 20.59
N LYS A 206 -3.14 -12.44 20.65
CA LYS A 206 -3.74 -13.24 19.57
C LYS A 206 -5.19 -12.81 19.31
N ASN A 207 -6.01 -12.75 20.35
CA ASN A 207 -7.44 -12.54 20.22
C ASN A 207 -7.78 -11.12 19.77
N ASN A 208 -6.97 -10.12 20.17
CA ASN A 208 -7.27 -8.72 19.90
C ASN A 208 -6.55 -8.14 18.69
N TYR A 209 -5.35 -8.63 18.35
CA TYR A 209 -4.47 -7.97 17.38
C TYR A 209 -4.08 -8.86 16.19
N LEU A 210 -4.64 -10.07 16.10
CA LEU A 210 -4.44 -10.98 14.97
C LEU A 210 -5.78 -11.49 14.41
N PRO A 211 -5.83 -11.83 13.11
CA PRO A 211 -7.00 -12.49 12.51
C PRO A 211 -7.36 -13.79 13.23
N LYS A 212 -8.67 -14.03 13.42
CA LYS A 212 -9.18 -15.32 13.91
C LYS A 212 -8.97 -16.42 12.86
N GLU A 213 -9.26 -16.09 11.60
CA GLU A 213 -9.10 -17.01 10.46
C GLU A 213 -7.85 -16.67 9.65
N TYR A 214 -6.90 -17.61 9.61
CA TYR A 214 -5.65 -17.51 8.84
C TYR A 214 -5.29 -18.88 8.23
N GLU A 215 -4.41 -18.88 7.23
CA GLU A 215 -3.89 -20.10 6.61
C GLU A 215 -2.44 -20.38 7.05
N LYS A 216 -2.14 -21.62 7.47
CA LYS A 216 -0.82 -22.13 7.91
C LYS A 216 -0.21 -21.42 9.12
N CYS A 217 0.12 -20.14 9.00
CA CYS A 217 0.57 -19.24 10.06
C CYS A 217 0.38 -17.78 9.63
N TYR A 218 0.41 -16.84 10.57
CA TYR A 218 0.19 -15.43 10.26
C TYR A 218 1.20 -14.85 9.26
N GLY A 219 2.44 -15.34 9.27
CA GLY A 219 3.48 -14.94 8.33
C GLY A 219 3.19 -15.39 6.89
N TYR A 220 2.54 -16.54 6.71
CA TYR A 220 2.10 -17.02 5.40
C TYR A 220 0.82 -16.31 4.96
N ASP A 221 -0.19 -16.27 5.84
CA ASP A 221 -1.51 -15.74 5.50
C ASP A 221 -1.46 -14.26 5.11
N VAL A 222 -0.63 -13.42 5.76
CA VAL A 222 -0.47 -12.02 5.35
C VAL A 222 0.11 -11.87 3.94
N LYS A 223 0.87 -12.86 3.44
CA LYS A 223 1.39 -12.85 2.06
C LYS A 223 0.30 -13.21 1.05
N VAL A 224 -0.67 -14.04 1.44
CA VAL A 224 -1.78 -14.49 0.59
C VAL A 224 -2.96 -13.51 0.63
N ARG A 225 -3.38 -13.08 1.83
CA ARG A 225 -4.55 -12.24 2.14
C ARG A 225 -4.17 -11.01 2.98
N PRO A 226 -3.32 -10.11 2.46
CA PRO A 226 -2.81 -8.96 3.21
C PRO A 226 -3.91 -8.04 3.77
N GLU A 227 -5.02 -7.88 3.06
CA GLU A 227 -6.11 -6.96 3.41
C GLU A 227 -6.72 -7.23 4.80
N LYS A 228 -6.74 -8.49 5.23
CA LYS A 228 -7.22 -8.90 6.58
C LYS A 228 -6.47 -8.20 7.70
N TYR A 229 -5.23 -7.82 7.45
CA TYR A 229 -4.30 -7.31 8.45
C TYR A 229 -4.29 -5.79 8.58
N LEU A 230 -5.02 -5.07 7.72
CA LEU A 230 -5.13 -3.62 7.79
C LEU A 230 -5.81 -3.16 9.08
N PHE A 231 -6.97 -3.76 9.40
CA PHE A 231 -7.72 -3.47 10.63
C PHE A 231 -6.84 -3.58 11.87
N TYR A 232 -6.12 -4.69 12.00
CA TYR A 232 -5.23 -4.94 13.14
C TYR A 232 -4.07 -3.96 13.22
N THR A 233 -3.56 -3.48 12.07
CA THR A 233 -2.52 -2.44 12.08
C THR A 233 -3.05 -1.10 12.59
N ILE A 234 -4.30 -0.75 12.28
CA ILE A 234 -4.96 0.46 12.81
C ILE A 234 -5.21 0.30 14.31
N LYS A 235 -5.72 -0.86 14.75
CA LYS A 235 -5.96 -1.17 16.17
C LYS A 235 -4.70 -1.13 17.02
N MET A 236 -3.57 -1.62 16.50
CA MET A 236 -2.26 -1.46 17.15
C MET A 236 -1.89 0.02 17.33
N ASN A 237 -2.09 0.85 16.29
CA ASN A 237 -1.84 2.28 16.37
C ASN A 237 -2.72 2.96 17.41
N GLU A 238 -4.02 2.65 17.45
CA GLU A 238 -4.95 3.20 18.44
C GLU A 238 -4.49 2.89 19.87
N THR A 239 -4.01 1.67 20.11
CA THR A 239 -3.47 1.27 21.43
C THR A 239 -2.21 2.08 21.77
N ILE A 240 -1.28 2.21 20.82
CA ILE A 240 -0.07 3.02 21.02
C ILE A 240 -0.41 4.50 21.22
N GLU A 241 -1.42 5.02 20.54
CA GLU A 241 -1.86 6.40 20.65
C GLU A 241 -2.43 6.69 22.06
N LYS A 242 -3.25 5.78 22.61
CA LYS A 242 -3.71 5.87 24.00
C LYS A 242 -2.55 5.90 24.99
N LEU A 243 -1.54 5.03 24.81
CA LEU A 243 -0.32 5.04 25.62
C LEU A 243 0.44 6.36 25.50
N ASN A 244 0.62 6.87 24.28
CA ASN A 244 1.30 8.14 24.04
C ASN A 244 0.56 9.32 24.67
N ASN A 245 -0.79 9.31 24.67
CA ASN A 245 -1.58 10.34 25.30
C ASN A 245 -1.45 10.30 26.83
N ALA A 246 -1.45 9.12 27.44
CA ALA A 246 -1.16 8.97 28.85
C ALA A 246 0.22 9.51 29.23
N ILE A 247 1.25 9.26 28.40
CA ILE A 247 2.60 9.81 28.60
C ILE A 247 2.59 11.34 28.50
N ARG A 248 1.93 11.93 27.49
CA ARG A 248 1.86 13.38 27.31
C ARG A 248 1.21 14.10 28.49
N ASN A 249 0.15 13.49 29.02
CA ASN A 249 -0.66 14.05 30.10
C ASN A 249 -0.08 13.73 31.50
N ASN A 250 1.04 13.01 31.59
CA ASN A 250 1.67 12.71 32.87
C ASN A 250 2.50 13.92 33.34
N ASN A 251 2.07 14.53 34.45
CA ASN A 251 2.71 15.72 35.03
C ASN A 251 4.03 15.41 35.76
N ASP A 252 4.28 14.15 36.11
CA ASP A 252 5.50 13.72 36.80
C ASP A 252 6.69 13.53 35.82
N LEU A 253 6.43 13.60 34.52
CA LEU A 253 7.44 13.46 33.48
C LEU A 253 7.87 14.83 32.97
N THR A 254 9.19 15.02 32.84
CA THR A 254 9.74 16.15 32.10
C THR A 254 9.39 16.02 30.61
N GLU A 255 9.45 17.12 29.85
CA GLU A 255 9.22 17.08 28.41
C GLU A 255 10.21 16.17 27.67
N GLU A 256 11.44 16.07 28.16
CA GLU A 256 12.45 15.15 27.60
C GLU A 256 12.11 13.68 27.91
N ASP A 257 11.62 13.38 29.12
CA ASP A 257 11.15 12.03 29.46
C ASP A 257 9.96 11.62 28.60
N LYS A 258 9.00 12.55 28.40
CA LYS A 258 7.84 12.31 27.52
C LYS A 258 8.31 11.99 26.11
N ARG A 259 9.24 12.78 25.56
CA ARG A 259 9.80 12.58 24.23
C ARG A 259 10.48 11.21 24.09
N CYS A 260 11.26 10.79 25.08
CA CYS A 260 11.94 9.48 25.09
C CYS A 260 10.96 8.30 25.22
N LYS A 261 9.85 8.49 25.95
CA LYS A 261 8.86 7.44 26.19
C LYS A 261 7.84 7.30 25.06
N ILE A 262 7.53 8.37 24.32
CA ILE A 262 6.60 8.35 23.17
C ILE A 262 7.03 7.31 22.13
N LYS A 263 6.08 6.45 21.74
CA LYS A 263 6.31 5.38 20.77
C LYS A 263 5.83 5.81 19.38
N LYS A 264 6.68 5.57 18.38
CA LYS A 264 6.37 5.87 16.98
C LYS A 264 5.22 4.98 16.46
N LEU A 265 4.19 5.62 15.93
CA LEU A 265 3.08 4.95 15.24
C LEU A 265 3.54 4.28 13.94
N PHE A 266 2.83 3.22 13.55
CA PHE A 266 3.01 2.59 12.26
C PHE A 266 2.33 3.39 11.15
N GLN A 267 2.66 3.05 9.90
CA GLN A 267 2.01 3.58 8.71
C GLN A 267 1.15 2.46 8.05
N PRO A 268 -0.10 2.24 8.48
CA PRO A 268 -0.96 1.18 7.95
C PRO A 268 -1.24 1.34 6.46
N ILE A 269 -1.36 2.59 6.02
CA ILE A 269 -1.71 2.96 4.65
C ILE A 269 -0.48 3.58 3.99
N PRO A 270 0.08 3.01 2.92
CA PRO A 270 1.24 3.59 2.26
C PRO A 270 0.90 4.99 1.74
N LEU A 271 1.85 5.90 1.90
CA LEU A 271 1.80 7.23 1.31
C LEU A 271 3.06 7.42 0.47
N ARG A 272 3.02 8.36 -0.47
CA ARG A 272 4.24 8.83 -1.14
C ARG A 272 5.16 9.46 -0.08
N ASN A 273 6.41 9.02 -0.06
CA ASN A 273 7.46 9.54 0.82
C ASN A 273 8.18 10.76 0.24
N THR A 274 7.94 11.06 -1.04
CA THR A 274 8.53 12.19 -1.77
C THR A 274 7.47 12.89 -2.59
N ILE A 275 7.64 14.20 -2.78
CA ILE A 275 6.85 15.01 -3.70
C ILE A 275 7.32 14.84 -5.15
N ILE A 276 8.50 14.25 -5.36
CA ILE A 276 9.06 14.01 -6.69
C ILE A 276 8.14 13.04 -7.45
N PRO A 277 7.72 13.40 -8.68
CA PRO A 277 6.85 12.55 -9.47
C PRO A 277 7.47 11.17 -9.70
N SER A 278 6.63 10.14 -9.53
CA SER A 278 7.01 8.75 -9.78
C SER A 278 6.72 8.34 -11.22
N TYR A 279 7.26 7.18 -11.61
CA TYR A 279 6.98 6.53 -12.89
C TYR A 279 5.47 6.42 -13.19
N ILE A 280 5.12 6.68 -14.46
CA ILE A 280 3.79 6.41 -15.02
C ILE A 280 3.90 5.49 -16.23
N THR A 281 2.87 4.67 -16.45
CA THR A 281 2.78 3.77 -17.60
C THR A 281 2.12 4.51 -18.77
N ILE A 282 2.82 4.65 -19.91
CA ILE A 282 2.25 5.23 -21.12
C ILE A 282 2.20 4.14 -22.19
N ASP A 283 0.99 3.83 -22.65
CA ASP A 283 0.74 2.94 -23.78
C ASP A 283 0.10 3.71 -24.96
N THR A 284 -0.17 3.01 -26.05
CA THR A 284 -0.80 3.59 -27.25
C THR A 284 -2.09 4.33 -26.93
N ASN A 285 -2.94 3.81 -26.06
CA ASN A 285 -4.24 4.43 -25.73
C ASN A 285 -4.06 5.69 -24.88
N VAL A 286 -3.10 5.67 -23.95
CA VAL A 286 -2.72 6.87 -23.19
C VAL A 286 -2.20 7.95 -24.12
N ILE A 287 -1.34 7.62 -25.10
CA ILE A 287 -0.83 8.57 -26.10
C ILE A 287 -1.97 9.14 -26.95
N LEU A 288 -2.82 8.29 -27.54
CA LEU A 288 -3.95 8.73 -28.36
C LEU A 288 -4.90 9.66 -27.60
N SER A 289 -5.17 9.34 -26.33
CA SER A 289 -6.01 10.16 -25.46
C SER A 289 -5.35 11.50 -25.11
N LEU A 290 -4.05 11.50 -24.84
CA LEU A 290 -3.28 12.69 -24.47
C LEU A 290 -3.17 13.69 -25.63
N PHE A 291 -2.88 13.19 -26.84
CA PHE A 291 -2.59 14.03 -28.01
C PHE A 291 -3.82 14.32 -28.90
N LYS A 292 -4.95 13.60 -28.75
CA LYS A 292 -6.17 13.75 -29.58
C LYS A 292 -5.88 13.76 -31.09
N ASN A 293 -6.81 14.24 -31.91
CA ASN A 293 -6.76 14.34 -33.39
C ASN A 293 -5.52 15.07 -33.97
N LYS A 294 -4.64 15.68 -33.15
CA LYS A 294 -3.32 16.15 -33.63
C LYS A 294 -2.34 14.98 -33.87
N GLY A 295 -2.67 13.79 -33.36
CA GLY A 295 -1.91 12.56 -33.50
C GLY A 295 -2.76 11.37 -33.93
N GLU A 296 -3.91 11.56 -34.59
CA GLU A 296 -4.40 10.52 -35.49
C GLU A 296 -3.33 10.39 -36.59
N SER A 297 -2.38 9.48 -36.41
CA SER A 297 -1.67 8.99 -37.57
C SER A 297 -2.76 8.45 -38.49
N GLN A 298 -2.73 8.83 -39.76
CA GLN A 298 -3.62 8.30 -40.76
C GLN A 298 -3.58 6.74 -40.85
N MET A 299 -2.69 6.08 -40.10
CA MET A 299 -2.63 4.63 -40.00
C MET A 299 -3.82 3.99 -39.26
N ASN A 300 -4.39 4.62 -38.22
CA ASN A 300 -5.54 4.02 -37.52
C ASN A 300 -6.83 3.98 -38.37
N LYS A 301 -6.93 4.83 -39.40
CA LYS A 301 -8.02 4.74 -40.38
C LYS A 301 -7.83 3.57 -41.36
N LYS A 302 -6.60 3.08 -41.56
CA LYS A 302 -6.29 1.95 -42.45
C LYS A 302 -6.38 0.58 -41.77
N THR A 303 -6.27 0.52 -40.44
CA THR A 303 -6.28 -0.75 -39.67
C THR A 303 -7.64 -1.13 -39.08
N LYS A 304 -8.72 -0.38 -39.35
CA LYS A 304 -10.10 -0.89 -39.20
C LYS A 304 -10.43 -1.85 -40.36
N LYS A 305 -9.71 -2.97 -40.41
CA LYS A 305 -10.17 -4.20 -41.02
C LYS A 305 -10.09 -5.24 -39.91
N TYR A 306 -11.21 -5.48 -39.23
CA TYR A 306 -11.72 -6.77 -38.77
C TYR A 306 -13.15 -6.55 -38.30
#